data_AF-A0A8J6XTK9-F1
#
_entry.id   AF-A0A8J6XTK9-F1
#
_cell.length_a   1.000
_cell.length_b   1.000
_cell.length_c   1.000
_cell.angle_alpha   90.00
_cell.angle_beta   90.00
_cell.angle_gamma   90.00
#
_symmetry.space_group_name_H-M   'P 1'
#
loop_
_entity.id
_entity.type
_entity.pdbx_description
1 polymer ?
#
loop_
_entity_poly.entity_id
_entity_poly.type
_entity_poly.pdbx_seq_one_letter_code
_entity_poly.pdbx_strand_id
1 'polypeptide(L)'
;MNSAKYRVFVCTKQRDPNAPEGCCHNRGAEEIYQALQEEIKQQQLENQVEIRRSGCLDHCEAGVVALVSQPKPHEVSWLPTKVQKKLVSNKLTTPHLYLPSTAKLGKNIS
;
A
#
# COMPACT_ATOMS: atom_id res chain seq x y z
N MET A 1 13.86 -7.79 17.31
CA MET A 1 12.42 -7.48 17.11
C MET A 1 12.14 -7.63 15.63
N ASN A 2 11.13 -8.42 15.25
CA ASN A 2 10.83 -8.64 13.83
C ASN A 2 10.07 -7.44 13.28
N SER A 3 10.71 -6.67 12.39
CA SER A 3 10.01 -5.70 11.56
C SER A 3 9.13 -6.42 10.55
N ALA A 4 7.91 -5.93 10.32
CA ALA A 4 7.10 -6.38 9.20
C ALA A 4 7.92 -6.24 7.90
N LYS A 5 8.09 -7.35 7.18
CA LYS A 5 8.91 -7.45 5.97
C LYS A 5 8.28 -6.64 4.82
N TYR A 6 6.97 -6.45 4.87
CA TYR A 6 6.16 -5.75 3.88
C TYR A 6 5.25 -4.73 4.57
N ARG A 7 5.09 -3.56 3.95
CA ARG A 7 4.10 -2.53 4.31
C ARG A 7 3.23 -2.25 3.09
N VAL A 8 1.93 -2.52 3.19
CA VAL A 8 0.92 -2.22 2.18
C VAL A 8 0.28 -0.88 2.53
N PHE A 9 0.48 0.15 1.70
CA PHE A 9 -0.16 1.45 1.86
C PHE A 9 -1.33 1.58 0.89
N VAL A 10 -2.57 1.34 1.35
CA VAL A 10 -3.78 1.44 0.53
C VAL A 10 -4.19 2.92 0.41
N CYS A 11 -4.35 3.41 -0.82
CA CYS A 11 -4.87 4.75 -1.09
C CYS A 11 -6.35 4.81 -0.72
N THR A 12 -6.66 5.44 0.41
CA THR A 12 -8.04 5.75 0.84
C THR A 12 -8.34 7.24 0.68
N LYS A 13 -7.59 7.95 -0.18
CA LYS A 13 -7.76 9.38 -0.42
C LYS A 13 -9.16 9.67 -0.94
N GLN A 14 -9.87 10.53 -0.23
CA GLN A 14 -11.10 11.18 -0.68
C GLN A 14 -10.77 12.50 -1.40
N ARG A 15 -11.57 12.84 -2.41
CA ARG A 15 -11.63 14.15 -3.08
C ARG A 15 -13.06 14.69 -2.99
N ASP A 16 -13.27 15.92 -3.43
CA ASP A 16 -14.62 16.44 -3.70
C ASP A 16 -15.40 15.49 -4.66
N PRO A 17 -16.71 15.25 -4.46
CA PRO A 17 -17.51 14.38 -5.33
C PRO A 17 -17.50 14.78 -6.82
N ASN A 18 -17.28 16.06 -7.11
CA ASN A 18 -17.28 16.63 -8.47
C ASN A 18 -15.87 16.63 -9.10
N ALA A 19 -14.84 16.12 -8.42
CA ALA A 19 -13.49 16.05 -8.97
C ALA A 19 -13.44 15.06 -10.16
N PRO A 20 -13.08 15.51 -11.39
CA PRO A 20 -13.22 14.69 -12.59
C PRO A 20 -12.28 13.47 -12.64
N GLU A 21 -11.20 13.50 -11.85
CA GLU A 21 -10.28 12.37 -11.62
C GLU A 21 -10.94 11.21 -10.83
N GLY A 22 -12.03 11.50 -10.11
CA GLY A 22 -12.54 10.66 -9.04
C GLY A 22 -11.52 10.49 -7.90
N CYS A 23 -11.73 9.48 -7.05
CA CYS A 23 -10.76 9.10 -6.03
C CYS A 23 -10.97 7.65 -5.58
N CYS A 24 -9.96 7.05 -4.96
CA CYS A 24 -9.99 5.66 -4.52
C CYS A 24 -11.07 5.42 -3.44
N HIS A 25 -11.30 6.39 -2.54
CA HIS A 25 -12.35 6.29 -1.52
C HIS A 25 -13.74 6.00 -2.15
N ASN A 26 -14.13 6.77 -3.17
CA ASN A 26 -15.40 6.59 -3.89
C ASN A 26 -15.47 5.29 -4.75
N ARG A 27 -14.43 4.45 -4.72
CA ARG A 27 -14.33 3.18 -5.45
C ARG A 27 -14.19 1.96 -4.51
N GLY A 28 -14.48 2.12 -3.22
CA GLY A 28 -14.46 1.02 -2.23
C GLY A 28 -13.10 0.80 -1.54
N ALA A 29 -12.28 1.85 -1.40
CA ALA A 29 -10.93 1.70 -0.83
C ALA A 29 -10.89 1.34 0.65
N GLU A 30 -11.94 1.69 1.40
CA GLU A 30 -12.00 1.45 2.84
C GLU A 30 -12.41 0.01 3.14
N GLU A 31 -13.32 -0.52 2.34
CA GLU A 31 -13.77 -1.91 2.30
C GLU A 31 -12.63 -2.84 1.85
N ILE A 32 -11.88 -2.46 0.81
CA ILE A 32 -10.67 -3.20 0.40
C ILE A 32 -9.57 -3.12 1.47
N TYR A 33 -9.41 -1.99 2.16
CA TYR A 33 -8.49 -1.89 3.30
C TYR A 33 -8.87 -2.85 4.44
N GLN A 34 -10.16 -2.90 4.81
CA GLN A 34 -10.67 -3.77 5.87
C GLN A 34 -10.56 -5.26 5.49
N ALA A 35 -10.97 -5.65 4.28
CA ALA A 35 -10.85 -7.02 3.80
C ALA A 35 -9.39 -7.51 3.77
N LEU A 36 -8.44 -6.64 3.39
CA LEU A 36 -7.01 -6.98 3.46
C LEU A 36 -6.52 -7.17 4.91
N GLN A 37 -7.04 -6.41 5.89
CA GLN A 37 -6.70 -6.63 7.31
C GLN A 37 -7.24 -7.97 7.82
N GLU A 38 -8.45 -8.35 7.44
CA GLU A 38 -9.04 -9.62 7.82
C GLU A 38 -8.30 -10.81 7.19
N GLU A 39 -7.95 -10.75 5.91
CA GLU A 39 -7.18 -11.79 5.21
C GLU A 39 -5.80 -12.00 5.84
N ILE A 40 -5.07 -10.92 6.16
CA ILE A 40 -3.76 -10.99 6.83
C ILE A 40 -3.86 -11.63 8.23
N LYS A 41 -4.97 -11.40 8.95
CA LYS A 41 -5.25 -12.05 10.23
C LYS A 41 -5.63 -13.52 10.08
N GLN A 42 -6.47 -13.88 9.10
CA GLN A 42 -6.83 -15.26 8.80
C GLN A 42 -5.61 -16.11 8.42
N GLN A 43 -4.70 -15.56 7.60
CA GLN A 43 -3.44 -16.22 7.24
C GLN A 43 -2.34 -16.10 8.32
N GLN A 44 -2.62 -15.49 9.48
CA GLN A 44 -1.66 -15.28 10.58
C GLN A 44 -0.39 -14.49 10.15
N LEU A 45 -0.50 -13.70 9.09
CA LEU A 45 0.57 -12.91 8.48
C LEU A 45 0.78 -11.53 9.13
N GLU A 46 0.02 -11.19 10.17
CA GLU A 46 0.13 -9.95 10.96
C GLU A 46 1.58 -9.68 11.44
N ASN A 47 2.35 -10.75 11.68
CA ASN A 47 3.76 -10.70 12.09
C ASN A 47 4.76 -10.46 10.92
N GLN A 48 4.29 -10.36 9.68
CA GLN A 48 5.12 -10.20 8.48
C GLN A 48 4.65 -9.08 7.54
N VAL A 49 3.36 -8.74 7.55
CA VAL A 49 2.73 -7.75 6.66
C VAL A 49 1.96 -6.72 7.49
N GLU A 50 2.28 -5.45 7.30
CA GLU A 50 1.60 -4.31 7.92
C GLU A 50 0.74 -3.59 6.87
N ILE A 51 -0.52 -3.23 7.17
CA ILE A 51 -1.40 -2.52 6.22
C ILE A 51 -1.78 -1.13 6.78
N ARG A 52 -1.50 -0.09 6.01
CA ARG A 52 -1.72 1.33 6.32
C ARG A 52 -2.60 1.99 5.27
N ARG A 53 -3.26 3.09 5.64
CA ARG A 53 -3.89 4.01 4.67
C ARG A 53 -2.85 5.02 4.16
N SER A 54 -3.04 5.53 2.95
CA SER A 54 -2.23 6.62 2.37
C SER A 54 -3.08 7.72 1.74
N GLY A 55 -2.43 8.86 1.47
CA GLY A 55 -2.92 9.83 0.49
C GLY A 55 -2.89 9.26 -0.93
N CYS A 56 -3.05 10.16 -1.91
CA CYS A 56 -3.01 9.81 -3.32
C CYS A 56 -1.70 9.07 -3.66
N LEU A 57 -1.82 7.99 -4.42
CA LEU A 57 -0.69 7.29 -5.06
C LEU A 57 -0.68 7.54 -6.58
N ASP A 58 -1.37 8.59 -7.01
CA ASP A 58 -1.44 9.16 -8.37
C ASP A 58 -1.86 8.18 -9.48
N HIS A 59 -2.58 7.12 -9.09
CA HIS A 59 -3.22 6.12 -9.96
C HIS A 59 -4.71 5.99 -9.62
N CYS A 60 -5.49 7.03 -9.90
CA CYS A 60 -6.91 7.09 -9.51
C CYS A 60 -7.82 6.45 -10.56
N GLU A 61 -7.42 6.51 -11.82
CA GLU A 61 -8.05 5.87 -12.99
C GLU A 61 -8.14 4.35 -12.84
N ALA A 62 -7.10 3.71 -12.27
CA ALA A 62 -7.00 2.27 -12.10
C ALA A 62 -7.99 1.67 -11.08
N GLY A 63 -8.54 2.47 -10.15
CA GLY A 63 -9.46 1.99 -9.12
C GLY A 63 -9.07 2.44 -7.71
N VAL A 64 -9.24 1.53 -6.76
CA VAL A 64 -8.48 1.53 -5.50
C VAL A 64 -7.05 1.09 -5.84
N VAL A 65 -6.03 1.60 -5.16
CA VAL A 65 -4.62 1.23 -5.41
C VAL A 65 -3.85 1.13 -4.10
N ALA A 66 -2.80 0.30 -4.03
CA ALA A 66 -1.97 0.14 -2.84
C ALA A 66 -0.48 0.04 -3.15
N LEU A 67 0.39 0.57 -2.28
CA LEU A 67 1.85 0.51 -2.43
C LEU A 67 2.45 -0.49 -1.44
N VAL A 68 2.95 -1.62 -1.93
CA VAL A 68 3.60 -2.66 -1.10
C VAL A 68 5.10 -2.40 -1.01
N SER A 69 5.54 -1.59 -0.05
CA SER A 69 6.95 -1.38 0.27
C SER A 69 7.56 -2.58 1.00
N GLN A 70 8.78 -2.97 0.62
CA GLN A 70 9.68 -3.80 1.44
C GLN A 70 10.78 -2.92 2.08
N PRO A 71 10.57 -2.39 3.31
CA PRO A 71 11.51 -1.48 3.95
C PRO A 71 12.72 -2.17 4.62
N LYS A 72 13.61 -2.64 3.74
CA LYS A 72 14.97 -3.26 3.78
C LYS A 72 16.19 -2.26 3.96
N PRO A 73 17.35 -2.36 3.22
CA PRO A 73 18.85 -0.75 2.98
C PRO A 73 18.81 0.55 2.14
N HIS A 74 18.26 0.72 0.91
CA HIS A 74 18.52 1.92 0.06
C HIS A 74 17.37 2.90 -0.34
N GLU A 75 16.39 3.19 0.53
CA GLU A 75 15.24 4.08 0.20
C GLU A 75 15.52 5.57 0.11
N VAL A 76 16.48 6.09 0.89
CA VAL A 76 16.79 7.54 0.90
C VAL A 76 18.15 7.85 0.28
N SER A 77 18.60 6.93 -0.59
CA SER A 77 19.66 7.01 -1.61
C SER A 77 19.58 8.23 -2.55
N TRP A 78 18.54 9.06 -2.45
CA TRP A 78 18.33 10.29 -3.23
C TRP A 78 18.37 11.58 -2.39
N LEU A 79 18.08 11.53 -1.08
CA LEU A 79 18.21 12.69 -0.20
C LEU A 79 19.71 13.01 0.02
N PRO A 80 20.12 14.28 0.17
CA PRO A 80 21.51 14.73 -0.01
C PRO A 80 22.52 13.95 0.83
N THR A 81 23.57 13.43 0.18
CA THR A 81 24.58 12.38 0.54
C THR A 81 24.72 11.91 2.00
N LYS A 82 24.64 12.82 2.99
CA LYS A 82 24.38 12.49 4.41
C LYS A 82 23.21 11.52 4.58
N VAL A 83 22.18 11.67 3.76
CA VAL A 83 20.95 10.89 3.80
C VAL A 83 21.00 9.69 2.83
N GLN A 84 21.74 9.79 1.71
CA GLN A 84 22.04 8.62 0.87
C GLN A 84 22.69 7.50 1.68
N LYS A 85 23.68 7.76 2.55
CA LYS A 85 24.20 6.71 3.45
C LYS A 85 23.14 6.19 4.43
N LYS A 86 22.32 7.11 4.95
CA LYS A 86 21.36 6.92 6.06
C LYS A 86 20.29 5.88 5.79
N LEU A 87 19.88 5.73 4.52
CA LEU A 87 19.46 4.45 3.98
C LEU A 87 20.06 4.30 2.58
N VAL A 88 21.31 3.84 2.54
CA VAL A 88 21.87 2.82 1.63
C VAL A 88 22.43 1.64 2.46
N SER A 89 22.61 1.79 3.78
CA SER A 89 23.24 0.81 4.67
C SER A 89 22.43 -0.44 5.05
N ASN A 90 21.12 -0.52 4.78
CA ASN A 90 20.28 -1.75 5.04
C ASN A 90 19.46 -2.71 3.90
N LYS A 91 18.94 -2.53 1.66
CA LYS A 91 18.09 -2.90 0.43
C LYS A 91 16.59 -2.48 0.27
N LEU A 92 16.06 -1.42 0.91
CA LEU A 92 14.91 -0.67 0.34
C LEU A 92 15.41 0.00 -0.96
N THR A 93 14.61 0.63 -1.81
CA THR A 93 13.16 0.55 -1.91
C THR A 93 12.75 -0.79 -2.52
N THR A 94 11.54 -1.27 -2.24
CA THR A 94 10.83 -2.06 -3.25
C THR A 94 9.34 -1.79 -3.08
N PRO A 95 8.79 -0.71 -3.68
CA PRO A 95 7.42 -0.28 -3.48
C PRO A 95 6.58 -0.84 -4.64
N HIS A 96 6.19 -2.12 -4.55
CA HIS A 96 5.36 -2.72 -5.58
C HIS A 96 3.97 -2.10 -5.51
N LEU A 97 3.61 -1.24 -6.46
CA LEU A 97 2.24 -0.78 -6.60
C LEU A 97 1.37 -1.99 -6.97
N TYR A 98 0.53 -2.41 -6.04
CA TYR A 98 -0.49 -3.41 -6.23
C TYR A 98 -1.77 -2.72 -6.67
N LEU A 99 -2.10 -2.91 -7.95
CA LEU A 99 -3.43 -2.63 -8.46
C LEU A 99 -4.31 -3.86 -8.16
N PRO A 100 -5.42 -3.72 -7.42
CA PRO A 100 -6.41 -4.79 -7.29
C PRO A 100 -7.00 -5.05 -8.68
N SER A 101 -6.67 -6.20 -9.25
CA SER A 101 -7.22 -6.67 -10.51
C SER A 101 -8.74 -6.62 -10.46
N THR A 102 -9.37 -5.91 -11.41
CA THR A 102 -10.84 -5.88 -11.57
C THR A 102 -11.42 -7.28 -11.82
N ALA A 103 -10.60 -8.21 -12.31
CA ALA A 103 -10.87 -9.64 -12.24
C ALA A 103 -10.46 -10.21 -10.86
N LYS A 104 -11.47 -10.67 -10.10
CA LYS A 104 -11.39 -11.44 -8.84
C LYS A 104 -11.13 -10.69 -7.52
N LEU A 105 -12.05 -9.81 -7.14
CA LEU A 105 -12.72 -10.02 -5.85
C LEU A 105 -13.59 -11.28 -5.99
N GLY A 106 -12.96 -12.44 -5.84
CA GLY A 106 -13.55 -13.74 -6.13
C GLY A 106 -14.40 -14.25 -4.98
N LYS A 107 -15.71 -14.43 -5.24
CA LYS A 107 -16.69 -15.14 -4.41
C LYS A 107 -16.07 -16.20 -3.47
N ASN A 108 -15.82 -15.81 -2.22
CA ASN A 108 -15.54 -16.70 -1.08
C ASN A 108 -15.61 -15.92 0.26
N ILE A 109 -16.60 -15.04 0.37
CA ILE A 109 -17.21 -14.75 1.68
C ILE A 109 -18.29 -15.82 1.84
N SER A 110 -18.21 -16.62 2.90
CA SER A 110 -19.22 -17.63 3.25
C SER A 110 -20.29 -17.07 4.18
#